data_AF-A0A3D4ISJ8-F1
#
_entry.id   AF-A0A3D4ISJ8-F1
#
_cell.length_a   1.000
_cell.length_b   1.000
_cell.length_c   1.000
_cell.angle_alpha   90.00
_cell.angle_beta   90.00
_cell.angle_gamma   90.00
#
_symmetry.space_group_name_H-M   'P 1'
#
loop_
_entity.id
_entity.type
_entity.pdbx_description
1 polymer ?
#
loop_
_entity_poly.entity_id
_entity_poly.type
_entity_poly.pdbx_seq_one_letter_code
_entity_poly.pdbx_strand_id
1 'polypeptide(L)' 'MAIEKSKQTTLLEYTKTILRKVSFDRWLLLKEYAKATKKLNEAEKKELQDWIRREREKSNYFPLAPLR' A
#
# COMPACT_ATOMS: atom_id res chain seq x y z
N MET A 1 28.74 13.82 5.07
CA MET A 1 28.36 12.92 3.96
C MET A 1 26.96 12.39 4.22
N ALA A 2 25.94 13.05 3.69
CA ALA A 2 24.59 12.51 3.67
C ALA A 2 24.52 11.58 2.47
N ILE A 3 24.41 10.28 2.71
CA ILE A 3 24.20 9.30 1.65
C ILE A 3 22.81 9.60 1.07
N GLU A 4 22.78 10.24 -0.10
CA GLU A 4 21.59 10.34 -0.93
C GLU A 4 21.07 8.92 -1.13
N LYS A 5 19.94 8.59 -0.48
CA LYS A 5 19.22 7.36 -0.78
C LYS A 5 18.75 7.50 -2.22
N SER A 6 19.53 6.95 -3.14
CA SER A 6 19.16 6.76 -4.54
C SER A 6 17.72 6.24 -4.55
N LYS A 7 16.84 6.99 -5.22
CA LYS A 7 15.39 6.76 -5.25
C LYS A 7 15.09 5.53 -6.12
N GLN A 8 15.57 4.37 -5.69
CA GLN A 8 15.16 3.08 -6.20
C GLN A 8 13.71 2.90 -5.74
N THR A 9 12.76 3.11 -6.65
CA THR A 9 11.35 2.79 -6.40
C THR A 9 11.26 1.29 -6.14
N THR A 10 11.19 0.91 -4.87
CA THR A 10 10.94 -0.47 -4.49
C THR A 10 9.54 -0.86 -4.94
N LEU A 11 9.32 -2.16 -5.15
CA LEU A 11 8.00 -2.68 -5.52
C LEU A 11 6.93 -2.27 -4.48
N LEU A 12 7.33 -2.15 -3.21
CA LEU A 12 6.49 -1.64 -2.13
C LEU A 12 6.07 -0.17 -2.33
N GLU A 13 6.99 0.74 -2.64
CA GLU A 13 6.66 2.16 -2.89
C GLU A 13 5.78 2.33 -4.14
N TYR A 14 6.07 1.56 -5.18
CA TYR A 14 5.21 1.49 -6.36
C TYR A 14 3.80 1.01 -5.99
N THR A 15 3.70 -0.07 -5.20
CA THR A 15 2.43 -0.61 -4.70
C THR A 15 1.65 0.43 -3.93
N LYS A 16 2.26 1.12 -2.95
CA LYS A 16 1.61 2.19 -2.17
C LYS A 16 1.03 3.28 -3.07
N THR A 17 1.77 3.66 -4.11
CA THR A 17 1.32 4.65 -5.10
C THR A 17 0.09 4.16 -5.88
N ILE A 18 0.11 2.92 -6.36
CA ILE A 18 -1.03 2.34 -7.08
C ILE A 18 -2.25 2.25 -6.16
N LEU A 19 -2.10 1.70 -4.95
CA LEU A 19 -3.20 1.55 -4.00
C LEU A 19 -3.84 2.90 -3.64
N ARG A 20 -3.04 3.96 -3.47
CA ARG A 20 -3.57 5.31 -3.24
C ARG A 20 -4.32 5.86 -4.47
N LYS A 21 -3.84 5.58 -5.69
CA LYS A 21 -4.54 6.00 -6.92
C LYS A 21 -5.87 5.29 -7.10
N VAL A 22 -5.97 4.02 -6.76
CA VAL A 22 -7.19 3.22 -6.94
C VAL A 22 -8.10 3.20 -5.71
N SER A 23 -7.77 3.94 -4.64
CA SER A 23 -8.50 3.87 -3.37
C SER A 23 -9.95 4.36 -3.44
N PHE A 24 -10.30 5.08 -4.51
CA PHE A 24 -11.67 5.53 -4.77
C PHE A 24 -12.60 4.37 -5.19
N ASP A 25 -12.06 3.25 -5.70
CA ASP A 25 -12.82 2.08 -6.09
C ASP A 25 -12.43 0.88 -5.22
N ARG A 26 -13.38 0.44 -4.38
CA ARG A 26 -13.16 -0.65 -3.43
C ARG A 26 -12.75 -1.96 -4.11
N TRP A 27 -13.36 -2.30 -5.25
CA TRP A 27 -13.09 -3.55 -5.94
C TRP A 27 -11.73 -3.53 -6.62
N LEU A 28 -11.38 -2.40 -7.25
CA LEU A 28 -10.08 -2.21 -7.88
C LEU A 28 -8.96 -2.20 -6.82
N LEU A 29 -9.18 -1.53 -5.69
CA LEU A 29 -8.26 -1.51 -4.56
C LEU A 29 -7.97 -2.93 -4.05
N LEU A 30 -8.99 -3.74 -3.82
CA LEU A 30 -8.82 -5.13 -3.37
C LEU A 30 -8.06 -5.98 -4.40
N LYS A 31 -8.32 -5.80 -5.70
CA LYS A 31 -7.60 -6.50 -6.77
C LYS A 31 -6.11 -6.14 -6.79
N GLU A 32 -5.79 -4.85 -6.74
CA GLU A 32 -4.39 -4.39 -6.74
C GLU A 32 -3.67 -4.78 -5.45
N TYR A 33 -4.35 -4.75 -4.30
CA TYR A 33 -3.81 -5.24 -3.04
C TYR A 33 -3.46 -6.74 -3.12
N ALA A 34 -4.38 -7.56 -3.63
CA ALA A 34 -4.15 -9.00 -3.80
C ALA A 34 -3.01 -9.31 -4.79
N LYS A 35 -2.83 -8.48 -5.84
CA LYS A 35 -1.68 -8.60 -6.75
C LYS A 35 -0.37 -8.26 -6.03
N ALA A 36 -0.37 -7.22 -5.21
CA ALA A 36 0.82 -6.81 -4.48
C ALA A 36 1.25 -7.83 -3.43
N THR A 37 0.32 -8.39 -2.65
CA THR A 37 0.64 -9.40 -1.64
C THR A 37 1.20 -10.71 -2.22
N LYS A 38 0.99 -10.98 -3.51
CA LYS A 38 1.62 -12.12 -4.20
C LYS A 38 3.07 -11.85 -4.60
N LYS A 39 3.48 -10.59 -4.76
CA LYS A 39 4.81 -10.20 -5.25
C LYS A 39 5.75 -9.70 -4.16
N LEU A 40 5.19 -9.11 -3.10
CA LEU A 40 5.96 -8.61 -1.96
C LEU A 40 6.43 -9.76 -1.07
N ASN A 41 7.60 -9.59 -0.46
CA ASN A 41 8.06 -10.51 0.60
C ASN A 41 7.33 -10.25 1.93
N GLU A 42 7.51 -11.11 2.94
CA GLU A 42 6.81 -11.00 4.23
C GLU A 42 7.08 -9.67 4.97
N ALA A 43 8.31 -9.17 4.91
CA ALA A 43 8.67 -7.89 5.55
C ALA A 43 7.95 -6.72 4.87
N GLU A 44 7.93 -6.70 3.54
CA GLU A 44 7.23 -5.70 2.74
C GLU A 44 5.71 -5.77 2.91
N LYS A 45 5.14 -6.98 3.02
CA LYS A 45 3.71 -7.16 3.31
C LYS A 45 3.34 -6.56 4.66
N LYS A 46 4.17 -6.80 5.69
CA LYS A 46 3.97 -6.23 7.03
C LYS A 46 4.02 -4.71 6.99
N GLU A 47 5.02 -4.14 6.30
CA GLU A 47 5.11 -2.69 6.13
C GLU A 47 3.92 -2.12 5.35
N LEU A 48 3.44 -2.82 4.33
CA LEU A 48 2.26 -2.44 3.56
C LEU A 48 1.00 -2.40 4.42
N GLN A 49 0.80 -3.41 5.28
CA GLN A 49 -0.33 -3.47 6.22
C GLN A 49 -0.28 -2.33 7.25
N ASP A 50 0.90 -2.06 7.82
CA ASP A 50 1.10 -0.93 8.73
C ASP A 50 0.83 0.41 8.05
N TRP A 51 1.26 0.57 6.79
CA TRP A 51 0.97 1.76 6.00
C TRP A 51 -0.52 1.93 5.74
N ILE A 52 -1.22 0.86 5.34
CA ILE A 52 -2.67 0.86 5.15
C ILE A 52 -3.41 1.28 6.42
N ARG A 53 -3.02 0.74 7.60
CA ARG A 53 -3.62 1.10 8.89
C ARG A 53 -3.50 2.61 9.15
N ARG A 54 -2.30 3.17 8.94
CA ARG A 54 -2.04 4.61 9.08
C ARG A 54 -2.83 5.46 8.08
N GLU A 55 -2.97 5.02 6.84
CA GLU A 55 -3.76 5.75 5.83
C GLU A 55 -5.25 5.79 6.19
N ARG A 56 -5.77 4.71 6.79
CA ARG A 56 -7.16 4.64 7.29
C ARG A 56 -7.39 5.62 8.45
N GLU A 57 -6.40 5.83 9.31
CA GLU A 57 -6.48 6.80 10.41
C GLU A 57 -6.45 8.25 9.91
N LYS A 58 -5.77 8.50 8.78
CA LYS A 58 -5.59 9.85 8.21
C LYS A 58 -6.74 10.30 7.30
N SER A 59 -7.48 9.37 6.70
CA SER A 59 -8.42 9.70 5.63
C SER A 59 -9.79 9.03 5.82
N ASN A 60 -10.86 9.82 5.79
CA ASN A 60 -12.25 9.36 5.77
C ASN A 60 -12.64 8.61 4.46
N TYR A 61 -11.68 8.39 3.55
CA TYR A 61 -11.89 7.87 2.19
C TYR A 61 -11.06 6.63 1.83
N PHE A 62 -10.54 5.87 2.80
CA PHE A 62 -9.96 4.55 2.52
C PHE A 62 -10.95 3.46 2.93
N PRO A 63 -11.74 2.87 2.00
CA PRO A 63 -12.72 1.84 2.33
C PRO A 63 -12.02 0.49 2.51
N LEU A 64 -11.15 0.37 3.52
CA LEU A 64 -10.77 -0.90 4.12
C LEU A 64 -11.45 -1.02 5.48
N ALA A 65 -12.75 -0.73 5.54
CA ALA A 65 -13.56 -1.34 6.58
C ALA A 65 -13.38 -2.86 6.47
N PRO A 66 -13.06 -3.55 7.58
CA PRO A 66 -12.90 -5.00 7.54
C PRO A 66 -14.19 -5.61 6.98
N LEU A 67 -14.05 -6.52 6.01
CA LEU A 67 -15.10 -7.49 5.76
C LEU A 67 -15.19 -8.32 7.06
N ARG A 68 -16.17 -7.98 7.88
CA ARG A 68 -16.64 -8.84 8.96
C ARG A 68 -17.49 -9.95 8.35
#